data_AF-A0SWA7-F1
#
_entry.id   AF-A0SWA7-F1
#
_cell.length_a   1.000
_cell.length_b   1.000
_cell.length_c   1.000
_cell.angle_alpha   90.00
_cell.angle_beta   90.00
_cell.angle_gamma   90.00
#
_symmetry.space_group_name_H-M   'P 1'
#
loop_
_entity.id
_entity.type
_entity.pdbx_description
1 polymer ?
#
loop_
_entity_poly.entity_id
_entity_poly.type
_entity_poly.pdbx_seq_one_letter_code
_entity_poly.pdbx_strand_id
1 'polypeptide(L)' 'IQKPKRSRRSVGASQLMQEDEAAEAGGAPGAPGGLEEIFGSLDSLRDEIEQTRRPAGTQESPARTCQDLRLCHPELPD' A
#
# COMPACT_ATOMS: atom_id res chain seq x y z
N ILE A 1 8.18 -8.18 40.60
CA ILE A 1 7.10 -8.81 39.78
C ILE A 1 7.65 -9.00 38.37
N GLN A 2 8.00 -10.23 37.98
CA GLN A 2 8.45 -10.55 36.61
C GLN A 2 7.26 -10.71 35.67
N LYS A 3 7.28 -10.06 34.50
CA LYS A 3 6.47 -10.37 33.30
C LYS A 3 7.17 -9.80 32.05
N PRO A 4 6.97 -10.35 30.84
CA PRO A 4 7.29 -11.71 30.39
C PRO A 4 8.29 -11.71 29.20
N LYS A 5 8.96 -12.85 28.94
CA LYS A 5 9.88 -13.04 27.80
C LYS A 5 9.13 -12.89 26.46
N ARG A 6 9.56 -11.98 25.59
CA ARG A 6 8.98 -11.84 24.24
C ARG A 6 9.23 -13.13 23.45
N SER A 7 8.16 -13.88 23.19
CA SER A 7 8.15 -14.99 22.25
C SER A 7 8.44 -14.45 20.83
N ARG A 8 9.52 -14.92 20.22
CA ARG A 8 9.85 -14.67 18.81
C ARG A 8 8.80 -15.40 17.97
N ARG A 9 7.81 -14.69 17.46
CA ARG A 9 6.88 -15.22 16.44
C ARG A 9 7.72 -15.53 15.19
N SER A 10 7.90 -16.82 14.90
CA SER A 10 8.46 -17.28 13.63
C SER A 10 7.49 -16.90 12.52
N VAL A 11 7.91 -15.98 11.65
CA VAL A 11 7.17 -15.67 10.43
C VAL A 11 7.43 -16.79 9.42
N GLY A 12 6.56 -17.79 9.41
CA GLY A 12 6.48 -18.81 8.37
C GLY A 12 5.85 -18.24 7.09
N ALA A 13 6.43 -17.18 6.56
CA ALA A 13 5.94 -16.50 5.35
C ALA A 13 6.72 -16.90 4.08
N SER A 14 7.57 -17.92 4.15
CA SER A 14 8.26 -18.47 2.98
C SER A 14 7.59 -19.76 2.53
N GLN A 15 6.30 -19.73 2.20
CA GLN A 15 5.70 -20.85 1.49
C GLN A 15 4.40 -20.50 0.76
N LEU A 16 4.42 -19.55 -0.17
CA LEU A 16 3.43 -19.47 -1.25
C LEU A 16 4.09 -18.76 -2.44
N MET A 17 4.39 -19.48 -3.52
CA MET A 17 4.48 -19.02 -4.92
C MET A 17 5.26 -20.03 -5.78
N GLN A 18 4.57 -21.09 -6.18
CA GLN A 18 4.82 -21.98 -7.32
C GLN A 18 3.48 -22.75 -7.37
N GLU A 19 2.63 -22.76 -8.41
CA GLU A 19 2.79 -22.74 -9.86
C GLU A 19 1.41 -22.38 -10.47
N ASP A 20 1.43 -21.83 -11.69
CA ASP A 20 0.38 -21.97 -12.71
C ASP A 20 -0.98 -21.27 -12.52
N GLU A 21 -1.14 -20.10 -13.12
CA GLU A 21 -2.01 -19.98 -14.30
C GLU A 21 -1.84 -18.58 -14.90
N ALA A 22 -1.60 -18.55 -16.20
CA ALA A 22 -1.55 -17.35 -16.99
C ALA A 22 -2.97 -16.77 -17.05
N ALA A 23 -3.34 -16.01 -16.03
CA ALA A 23 -4.50 -15.14 -16.09
C ALA A 23 -4.19 -14.09 -17.16
N GLU A 24 -4.75 -14.32 -18.36
CA GLU A 24 -5.11 -13.33 -19.39
C GLU A 24 -5.19 -11.91 -18.80
N ALA A 25 -4.04 -11.24 -18.72
CA ALA A 25 -3.98 -9.81 -18.59
C ALA A 25 -4.40 -9.29 -19.97
N GLY A 26 -5.52 -8.58 -20.00
CA GLY A 26 -6.22 -8.21 -21.21
C GLY A 26 -5.31 -7.60 -22.27
N GLY A 27 -5.54 -8.05 -23.51
CA GLY A 27 -5.02 -7.44 -24.72
C GLY A 27 -3.55 -7.76 -25.00
N ALA A 28 -3.31 -8.33 -26.18
CA ALA A 28 -1.95 -8.47 -26.72
C ALA A 28 -1.15 -7.18 -26.53
N PRO A 29 0.15 -7.25 -26.18
CA PRO A 29 1.00 -6.07 -26.05
C PRO A 29 1.02 -5.32 -27.38
N GLY A 30 0.26 -4.23 -27.47
CA GLY A 30 0.02 -3.48 -28.72
C GLY A 30 -1.44 -3.20 -29.06
N ALA A 31 -2.43 -3.74 -28.32
CA ALA A 31 -3.82 -3.33 -28.47
C ALA A 31 -4.01 -1.90 -27.93
N PRO A 32 -4.68 -1.00 -28.66
CA PRO A 32 -4.78 0.43 -28.30
C PRO A 32 -5.46 0.69 -26.95
N GLY A 33 -6.22 -0.26 -26.40
CA GLY A 33 -6.82 -0.17 -25.06
C GLY A 33 -5.98 -0.75 -23.93
N GLY A 34 -5.03 -1.66 -24.22
CA GLY A 34 -4.25 -2.33 -23.17
C GLY A 34 -3.23 -1.42 -22.49
N LEU A 35 -2.68 -0.45 -23.24
CA LEU A 35 -1.76 0.54 -22.66
C LEU A 35 -2.47 1.54 -21.75
N GLU A 36 -3.71 1.94 -22.09
CA GLU A 36 -4.47 2.89 -21.28
C GLU A 36 -4.88 2.29 -19.93
N GLU A 37 -5.22 1.01 -19.88
CA GLU A 37 -5.45 0.28 -18.63
C GLU A 37 -4.19 0.22 -17.76
N ILE A 38 -3.02 -0.01 -18.38
CA ILE A 38 -1.74 0.00 -17.67
C ILE A 38 -1.47 1.37 -17.07
N PHE A 39 -1.61 2.46 -17.83
CA PHE A 39 -1.40 3.80 -17.31
C PHE A 39 -2.39 4.17 -16.20
N GLY A 40 -3.67 3.82 -16.36
CA GLY A 40 -4.67 4.00 -15.30
C GLY A 40 -4.34 3.23 -14.03
N SER A 41 -3.84 2.00 -14.17
CA SER A 41 -3.39 1.18 -13.03
C SER A 41 -2.16 1.77 -12.34
N LEU A 42 -1.20 2.29 -13.10
CA LEU A 42 -0.01 2.95 -12.56
C LEU A 42 -0.35 4.25 -11.84
N ASP A 43 -1.28 5.04 -12.37
CA ASP A 43 -1.77 6.25 -11.70
C ASP A 43 -2.47 5.91 -10.38
N SER A 44 -3.34 4.90 -10.38
CA SER A 44 -4.01 4.42 -9.17
C SER A 44 -3.01 3.96 -8.11
N LEU A 45 -2.01 3.15 -8.49
CA LEU A 45 -0.97 2.67 -7.57
C LEU A 45 -0.13 3.81 -6.99
N ARG A 46 0.23 4.80 -7.82
CA ARG A 46 0.95 5.99 -7.34
C ARG A 46 0.14 6.71 -6.25
N ASP A 47 -1.15 6.92 -6.49
CA ASP A 47 -2.00 7.66 -5.59
C ASP A 47 -2.24 6.89 -4.28
N GLU A 48 -2.39 5.57 -4.34
CA GLU A 48 -2.49 4.69 -3.16
C GLU A 48 -1.20 4.72 -2.30
N ILE A 49 -0.04 4.70 -2.95
CA ILE A 49 1.26 4.82 -2.28
C ILE A 49 1.37 6.18 -1.60
N GLU A 50 1.03 7.27 -2.27
CA GLU A 50 1.10 8.60 -1.68
C GLU A 50 0.14 8.77 -0.51
N GLN A 51 -1.08 8.23 -0.60
CA GLN A 51 -2.03 8.23 0.51
C GLN A 51 -1.53 7.42 1.71
N THR A 52 -0.82 6.32 1.46
CA THR A 52 -0.18 5.53 2.52
C THR A 52 1.01 6.26 3.15
N ARG A 53 1.81 6.97 2.34
CA ARG A 53 3.01 7.70 2.79
C ARG A 53 2.67 8.97 3.56
N ARG A 54 1.61 9.69 3.16
CA ARG A 54 1.17 10.97 3.74
C ARG A 54 -0.34 10.94 4.00
N PRO A 55 -0.79 10.22 5.03
CA PRO A 55 -2.22 10.13 5.34
C PRO A 55 -2.80 11.52 5.60
N ALA A 56 -4.06 11.72 5.21
CA ALA A 56 -4.73 13.02 5.31
C ALA A 56 -5.18 13.36 6.75
N GLY A 57 -5.16 12.39 7.67
CA GLY A 57 -5.64 12.57 9.04
C GLY A 57 -7.16 12.51 9.18
N THR A 58 -7.86 12.05 8.14
CA THR A 58 -9.32 11.85 8.17
C THR A 58 -9.67 10.47 8.75
N GLN A 59 -10.96 10.21 8.98
CA GLN A 59 -11.40 8.90 9.45
C GLN A 59 -11.00 7.75 8.49
N GLU A 60 -11.10 7.99 7.18
CA GLU A 60 -10.78 7.00 6.15
C GLU A 60 -9.28 6.87 5.89
N SER A 61 -8.48 7.91 6.18
CA SER A 61 -7.02 7.92 6.05
C SER A 61 -6.37 8.48 7.32
N PRO A 62 -6.41 7.72 8.43
CA PRO A 62 -5.91 8.20 9.71
C PRO A 62 -4.39 8.26 9.73
N ALA A 63 -3.85 9.32 10.36
CA ALA A 63 -2.45 9.32 10.75
C ALA A 63 -2.24 8.47 12.01
N ARG A 64 -1.00 8.04 12.24
CA ARG A 64 -0.64 7.27 13.42
C ARG A 64 -0.58 8.13 14.69
N THR A 65 -0.10 9.36 14.57
CA THR A 65 -0.05 10.36 15.64
C THR A 65 -0.32 11.77 15.08
N CYS A 66 -0.73 12.71 15.94
CA CYS A 66 -0.87 14.11 15.53
C CYS A 66 0.48 14.73 15.11
N GLN A 67 1.59 14.24 15.68
CA GLN A 67 2.93 14.68 15.28
C GLN A 67 3.24 14.26 13.83
N ASP A 68 2.92 13.02 13.45
CA ASP A 68 3.12 12.55 12.08
C ASP A 68 2.27 13.36 11.08
N LEU A 69 1.03 13.67 11.45
CA LEU A 69 0.14 14.48 10.62
C LEU A 69 0.70 15.89 10.39
N ARG A 70 1.19 16.54 11.44
CA ARG A 70 1.82 17.87 11.35
C ARG A 70 3.12 17.88 10.54
N LEU A 71 3.90 16.82 10.62
CA LEU A 71 5.10 16.67 9.78
C LEU A 71 4.73 16.49 8.30
N CYS A 72 3.63 15.80 8.02
CA CYS A 72 3.13 15.60 6.66
C CYS A 72 2.44 16.85 6.10
N HIS A 73 1.68 17.59 6.92
CA HIS A 73 0.84 18.72 6.51
C HIS A 73 0.99 19.88 7.53
N PRO A 74 2.10 20.65 7.46
CA PRO A 74 2.40 21.73 8.42
C PRO A 74 1.44 22.93 8.34
N GLU A 75 0.65 23.02 7.27
CA GLU A 75 -0.38 24.03 7.06
C GLU A 75 -1.69 23.76 7.82
N LEU A 76 -1.91 22.53 8.30
CA LEU A 76 -3.10 22.19 9.06
C LEU A 76 -3.07 22.89 10.44
N PRO A 77 -4.22 23.38 10.92
CA PRO A 77 -4.33 23.93 12.26
C PRO A 77 -4.16 22.82 13.32
N ASP A 78 -3.76 23.22 14.52
CA ASP A 78 -3.73 22.34 15.71
C ASP A 78 -5.14 22.05 16.26
#